data_AF-A0A7Z2K6E6-F1
#
_entry.id   AF-A0A7Z2K6E6-F1
#
_cell.length_a   1.000
_cell.length_b   1.000
_cell.length_c   1.000
_cell.angle_alpha   90.00
_cell.angle_beta   90.00
_cell.angle_gamma   90.00
#
_symmetry.space_group_name_H-M   'P 1'
#
loop_
_entity.id
_entity.type
_entity.pdbx_description
1 polymer ?
#
loop_
_entity_poly.entity_id
_entity_poly.type
_entity_poly.pdbx_seq_one_letter_code
_entity_poly.pdbx_strand_id
1 'polypeptide(L)'
;MKGQWGLVVALLFALIIAVFSVVNVDPVQVNYVFGTSDWPLVLVILGSVLMGAILVLGFGMVKYYKLKRELKKLQKENEKLKAEPVATETKSVHTPLDGEAMDEGTGTDGE
;
A
#
# COMPACT_ATOMS: atom_id res chain seq x y z
N MET A 1 17.98 -10.17 -22.00
CA MET A 1 17.73 -9.37 -23.23
C MET A 1 16.42 -8.56 -23.22
N LYS A 2 15.49 -8.74 -22.26
CA LYS A 2 14.14 -8.15 -22.28
C LYS A 2 14.05 -6.63 -22.03
N GLY A 3 15.10 -6.00 -21.49
CA GLY A 3 15.13 -4.55 -21.21
C GLY A 3 15.64 -3.69 -22.39
N GLN A 4 16.51 -4.24 -23.25
CA GLN A 4 17.09 -3.49 -24.37
C GLN A 4 16.08 -3.22 -25.47
N TRP A 5 15.12 -4.13 -25.67
CA TRP A 5 14.07 -3.95 -26.67
C TRP A 5 13.17 -2.74 -26.37
N GLY A 6 12.94 -2.45 -25.08
CA GLY A 6 12.21 -1.24 -24.67
C GLY A 6 12.92 0.05 -25.07
N LEU A 7 14.26 0.09 -24.99
CA LEU A 7 15.05 1.26 -25.42
C LEU A 7 14.95 1.44 -26.94
N VAL A 8 15.04 0.34 -27.71
CA VAL A 8 14.89 0.39 -29.18
C VAL A 8 13.51 0.91 -29.57
N VAL A 9 12.44 0.40 -28.94
CA VAL A 9 11.07 0.86 -29.19
C VAL A 9 10.91 2.34 -28.79
N ALA A 10 11.47 2.76 -27.66
CA ALA A 10 11.42 4.16 -27.23
C ALA A 10 12.14 5.10 -28.20
N LEU A 11 13.33 4.71 -28.70
CA LEU A 11 14.05 5.46 -29.72
C LEU A 11 13.26 5.57 -31.02
N LEU A 12 12.64 4.46 -31.47
CA LEU A 12 11.81 4.47 -32.66
C LEU A 12 10.62 5.42 -32.51
N PHE A 13 9.94 5.39 -31.36
CA PHE A 13 8.87 6.33 -31.04
C PHE A 13 9.35 7.78 -31.00
N ALA A 14 10.50 8.04 -30.37
CA ALA A 14 11.09 9.38 -30.33
C ALA A 14 11.39 9.90 -31.73
N LEU A 15 11.88 9.06 -32.64
CA LEU A 15 12.11 9.41 -34.04
C LEU A 15 10.79 9.78 -34.74
N ILE A 16 9.73 8.99 -34.56
CA ILE A 16 8.40 9.27 -35.13
C ILE A 16 7.87 10.61 -34.63
N ILE A 17 7.95 10.86 -33.31
CA ILE A 17 7.53 12.13 -32.70
C ILE A 17 8.35 13.31 -33.25
N ALA A 18 9.67 13.14 -33.43
CA ALA A 18 10.54 14.17 -33.97
C ALA A 18 10.16 14.53 -35.42
N VAL A 19 9.96 13.53 -36.28
CA VAL A 19 9.49 13.76 -37.66
C VAL A 19 8.13 14.46 -37.67
N PHE A 20 7.20 13.98 -36.84
CA PHE A 20 5.87 14.59 -36.71
C PHE A 20 5.94 16.05 -36.26
N SER A 21 6.82 16.36 -35.30
CA SER A 21 7.04 17.72 -34.80
C SER A 21 7.61 18.67 -35.86
N VAL A 22 8.44 18.17 -36.77
CA VAL A 22 9.01 18.99 -37.85
C VAL A 22 7.97 19.25 -38.94
N VAL A 23 7.19 18.23 -39.32
CA VAL A 23 6.16 18.35 -40.37
C VAL A 23 4.97 19.19 -39.91
N ASN A 24 4.64 19.18 -38.61
CA ASN A 24 3.49 19.89 -38.03
C ASN A 24 3.96 21.06 -37.14
N VAL A 25 5.00 21.77 -37.57
CA VAL A 25 5.50 22.97 -36.89
C VAL A 25 4.65 24.22 -37.16
N ASP A 26 3.44 24.04 -37.69
CA ASP A 26 2.52 25.14 -37.95
C ASP A 26 2.17 25.86 -36.64
N PRO A 27 2.36 27.19 -36.59
CA PRO A 27 2.07 27.97 -35.40
C PRO A 27 0.57 27.98 -35.12
N VAL A 28 0.20 27.58 -33.91
CA VAL A 28 -1.17 27.68 -33.40
C VAL A 28 -1.19 28.72 -32.30
N GLN A 29 -2.10 29.68 -32.43
CA GLN A 29 -2.31 30.70 -31.41
C GLN A 29 -2.95 30.08 -30.17
N VAL A 30 -2.26 30.17 -29.04
CA VAL A 30 -2.77 29.73 -27.75
C VAL A 30 -3.07 30.96 -26.90
N ASN A 31 -4.28 31.00 -26.35
CA ASN A 31 -4.71 32.03 -25.41
C ASN A 31 -4.60 31.49 -23.98
N TYR A 32 -3.69 32.06 -23.20
CA TYR A 32 -3.40 31.67 -21.81
C TYR A 32 -4.18 32.50 -20.79
N VAL A 33 -5.34 33.04 -21.18
CA VAL A 33 -6.22 33.94 -20.38
C VAL A 33 -5.63 35.35 -20.18
N PHE A 34 -4.32 35.47 -19.99
CA PHE A 34 -3.61 36.73 -19.75
C PHE A 34 -2.74 37.19 -20.93
N GLY A 35 -2.81 36.49 -22.06
CA GLY A 35 -2.05 36.79 -23.27
C GLY A 35 -2.17 35.71 -24.33
N THR A 36 -1.74 36.03 -25.55
CA THR A 36 -1.72 35.12 -26.69
C THR A 36 -0.30 34.92 -27.19
N SER A 37 0.06 33.70 -27.55
CA SER A 37 1.33 33.41 -28.21
C SER A 37 1.19 32.25 -29.17
N ASP A 38 2.00 32.27 -30.23
CA ASP A 38 1.98 31.25 -31.26
C ASP A 38 2.99 30.14 -30.93
N TRP A 39 2.50 28.92 -30.80
CA TRP A 39 3.29 27.74 -30.47
C TRP A 39 3.01 26.63 -31.48
N PRO A 40 4.01 25.82 -31.87
CA PRO A 40 3.76 24.61 -32.64
C PRO A 40 2.75 23.70 -31.94
N LEU A 41 1.76 23.18 -32.69
CA LEU A 41 0.65 22.37 -32.14
C LEU A 41 1.15 21.19 -31.29
N VAL A 42 2.24 20.54 -31.73
CA VAL A 42 2.83 19.40 -31.02
C VAL A 42 3.29 19.75 -29.61
N LEU A 43 3.87 20.94 -29.40
CA LEU A 43 4.30 21.37 -28.06
C LEU A 43 3.11 21.56 -27.12
N VAL A 44 2.00 22.08 -27.63
CA VAL A 44 0.76 22.29 -26.86
C VAL A 44 0.18 20.94 -26.42
N ILE A 45 0.13 19.96 -27.32
CA ILE A 45 -0.37 18.61 -27.02
C ILE A 45 0.54 17.91 -26.00
N LEU A 46 1.86 17.91 -26.24
CA LEU A 46 2.82 17.28 -25.33
C LEU A 46 2.77 17.92 -23.95
N GLY A 47 2.70 19.25 -23.86
CA GLY A 47 2.55 19.97 -22.59
C GLY A 47 1.27 19.59 -21.85
N SER A 48 0.15 19.46 -22.58
CA SER A 48 -1.14 19.07 -22.00
C SER A 48 -1.13 17.62 -21.48
N VAL A 49 -0.59 16.69 -22.26
CA VAL A 49 -0.44 15.28 -21.86
C VAL A 49 0.50 15.16 -20.66
N LEU A 50 1.62 15.88 -20.68
CA LEU A 50 2.57 15.91 -19.57
C LEU A 50 1.92 16.44 -18.28
N MET A 51 1.14 17.51 -18.37
CA MET A 51 0.40 18.05 -17.23
C MET A 51 -0.58 17.01 -16.67
N GLY A 52 -1.35 16.34 -17.54
CA GLY A 52 -2.24 15.24 -17.14
C GLY A 52 -1.49 14.10 -16.44
N ALA A 53 -0.35 13.68 -16.99
CA ALA A 53 0.49 12.64 -16.40
C ALA A 53 1.02 13.04 -15.01
N ILE A 54 1.46 14.29 -14.84
CA ILE A 54 1.90 14.82 -13.54
C ILE A 54 0.77 14.75 -12.52
N LEU A 55 -0.44 15.17 -12.90
CA LEU A 55 -1.60 15.10 -12.00
C LEU A 55 -1.93 13.67 -11.60
N VAL A 56 -2.01 12.74 -12.56
CA VAL A 56 -2.29 11.32 -12.30
C VAL A 56 -1.22 10.70 -11.41
N LEU A 57 0.06 10.95 -11.69
CA LEU A 57 1.17 10.46 -10.88
C LEU A 57 1.13 11.06 -9.47
N GLY A 58 0.85 12.36 -9.34
CA GLY A 58 0.72 13.04 -8.05
C GLY A 58 -0.38 12.42 -7.18
N PHE A 59 -1.61 12.32 -7.70
CA PHE A 59 -2.73 11.69 -6.98
C PHE A 59 -2.47 10.21 -6.70
N GLY A 60 -1.89 9.48 -7.67
CA GLY A 60 -1.51 8.08 -7.55
C GLY A 60 -0.48 7.86 -6.44
N MET A 61 0.51 8.75 -6.32
CA MET A 61 1.56 8.69 -5.31
C MET A 61 1.00 8.88 -3.90
N VAL A 62 0.08 9.83 -3.70
CA VAL A 62 -0.62 10.02 -2.42
C VAL A 62 -1.38 8.76 -2.01
N LYS A 63 -2.14 8.15 -2.94
CA LYS A 63 -2.86 6.91 -2.70
C LYS A 63 -1.91 5.75 -2.38
N TYR A 64 -0.81 5.65 -3.13
CA TYR A 64 0.23 4.64 -2.92
C TYR A 64 0.82 4.73 -1.52
N TYR A 65 1.13 5.93 -1.01
CA TYR A 65 1.66 6.09 0.35
C TYR A 65 0.66 5.70 1.44
N LYS A 66 -0.63 6.06 1.28
CA LYS A 66 -1.68 5.65 2.21
C LYS A 66 -1.79 4.13 2.27
N LEU A 67 -1.87 3.50 1.11
CA LEU A 67 -1.97 2.04 0.99
C LEU A 67 -0.74 1.35 1.58
N LYS A 68 0.48 1.86 1.31
CA LYS A 68 1.72 1.34 1.88
C LYS A 68 1.75 1.45 3.40
N ARG A 69 1.20 2.53 3.98
CA ARG A 69 1.12 2.70 5.44
C ARG A 69 0.15 1.73 6.08
N GLU A 70 -1.01 1.54 5.45
CA GLU A 70 -2.00 0.55 5.86
C GLU A 70 -1.44 -0.87 5.78
N LEU A 71 -0.78 -1.22 4.67
CA LEU A 71 -0.12 -2.52 4.50
C LEU A 71 0.87 -2.81 5.65
N LYS A 72 1.71 -1.83 6.00
CA LYS A 72 2.62 -1.95 7.15
C LYS A 72 1.89 -2.12 8.49
N LYS A 73 0.76 -1.44 8.69
CA LYS A 73 -0.05 -1.57 9.91
C LYS A 73 -0.63 -2.98 10.01
N LEU A 74 -1.26 -3.45 8.94
CA LEU A 74 -1.88 -4.78 8.86
C LEU A 74 -0.85 -5.91 8.99
N GLN A 75 0.36 -5.74 8.46
CA GLN A 75 1.47 -6.68 8.65
C GLN A 75 1.88 -6.78 10.12
N LYS A 76 2.07 -5.64 10.80
CA LYS A 76 2.40 -5.62 12.24
C LYS A 76 1.31 -6.24 13.11
N GLU A 77 0.03 -6.02 12.78
CA GLU A 77 -1.09 -6.62 13.49
C GLU A 77 -1.15 -8.14 13.30
N ASN A 78 -0.93 -8.62 12.07
CA ASN A 78 -0.79 -10.05 11.78
C ASN A 78 0.37 -10.69 12.56
N GLU A 79 1.51 -10.03 12.64
CA GLU A 79 2.66 -10.52 13.41
C GLU A 79 2.34 -10.64 14.90
N LYS A 80 1.64 -9.64 15.48
CA LYS A 80 1.21 -9.68 16.88
C LYS A 80 0.22 -10.80 17.17
N LEU A 81 -0.81 -10.96 16.34
CA LEU A 81 -1.82 -12.00 16.50
C LEU A 81 -1.24 -13.42 16.35
N LYS A 82 -0.20 -13.58 15.53
CA LYS A 82 0.54 -14.86 15.42
C LYS A 82 1.50 -15.12 16.57
N ALA A 83 1.89 -14.07 17.30
CA ALA A 83 2.82 -14.15 18.43
C ALA A 83 2.13 -14.28 19.79
N GLU A 84 0.81 -14.07 19.87
CA GLU A 84 0.03 -14.40 21.07
C GLU A 84 -0.17 -15.93 21.13
N PRO A 85 0.44 -16.63 22.11
CA PRO A 85 0.15 -18.03 22.32
C PRO A 85 -1.30 -18.13 22.79
N VAL A 86 -2.01 -19.15 22.29
CA VAL A 86 -3.33 -19.54 22.77
C VAL A 86 -3.22 -19.80 24.27
N ALA A 87 -3.53 -18.78 25.08
CA ALA A 87 -3.82 -18.95 26.49
C ALA A 87 -5.19 -19.62 26.55
N THR A 88 -5.22 -20.91 26.28
CA THR A 88 -6.34 -21.77 26.66
C THR A 88 -6.40 -21.68 28.18
N GLU A 89 -7.36 -20.90 28.66
CA GLU A 89 -7.79 -20.89 30.04
C GLU A 89 -8.13 -22.33 30.46
N THR A 90 -7.16 -23.06 31.00
CA THR A 90 -7.46 -24.16 31.92
C THR A 90 -7.74 -23.50 33.26
N LYS A 91 -8.95 -22.95 33.38
CA LYS A 91 -9.54 -22.67 34.68
C LYS A 91 -9.88 -24.03 35.31
N SER A 92 -8.87 -24.68 35.88
CA SER A 92 -9.08 -25.84 36.76
C SER A 92 -9.87 -25.35 37.97
N VAL A 93 -11.18 -25.56 37.91
CA VAL A 93 -12.08 -25.52 39.05
C VAL A 93 -11.62 -26.63 39.99
N HIS A 94 -10.80 -26.29 40.98
CA HIS A 94 -10.64 -27.14 42.16
C HIS A 94 -11.63 -26.62 43.21
N THR A 95 -12.82 -27.22 43.23
CA THR A 95 -13.69 -27.20 44.40
C THR A 95 -13.02 -28.09 45.45
N PRO A 96 -12.77 -27.64 46.70
CA PRO A 96 -12.48 -28.56 47.78
C PRO A 96 -13.77 -29.35 48.04
N LEU A 97 -13.74 -30.65 47.78
CA LEU A 97 -14.81 -31.52 48.26
C LEU A 97 -14.57 -31.72 49.74
N ASP A 98 -15.56 -31.28 50.50
CA ASP A 98 -15.70 -31.41 51.93
C ASP A 98 -15.50 -32.89 52.33
N GLY A 99 -14.43 -33.16 53.08
CA GLY A 99 -14.17 -34.45 53.71
C GLY A 99 -14.42 -34.32 55.22
N GLU A 100 -15.35 -35.15 55.70
CA GLU A 100 -15.85 -35.34 57.05
C GLU A 100 -15.11 -34.64 58.22
N ALA A 101 -15.86 -33.81 58.94
CA ALA A 101 -15.81 -33.84 60.39
C ALA A 101 -16.77 -34.93 60.89
N MET A 102 -16.23 -36.05 61.38
CA MET A 102 -16.87 -36.80 62.46
C MET A 102 -15.82 -37.13 63.52
N ASP A 103 -15.95 -36.38 64.61
CA ASP A 103 -15.48 -36.62 65.96
C ASP A 103 -15.88 -38.02 66.44
N GLU A 104 -14.91 -38.79 66.94
CA GLU A 104 -15.12 -39.68 68.09
C GLU A 104 -13.77 -39.96 68.75
N GLY A 105 -13.50 -39.26 69.83
CA GLY A 105 -12.53 -39.70 70.83
C GLY A 105 -13.11 -40.83 71.67
N THR A 106 -12.29 -41.85 71.95
CA THR A 106 -12.05 -42.36 73.31
C THR A 106 -10.92 -43.38 73.25
N GLY A 107 -9.95 -43.25 74.17
CA GLY A 107 -8.92 -44.27 74.37
C GLY A 107 -9.48 -45.49 75.09
N THR A 108 -8.73 -46.58 75.06
CA THR A 108 -8.58 -47.56 76.16
C THR A 108 -7.52 -48.59 75.76
N ASP A 109 -6.36 -48.45 76.40
CA ASP A 109 -5.53 -49.47 77.06
C ASP A 109 -5.88 -50.96 76.84
N GLY A 110 -4.85 -51.77 76.56
CA GLY A 110 -4.82 -53.17 77.02
C GLY A 110 -4.14 -54.20 76.11
N GLU A 111 -3.09 -54.81 76.68
CA GLU A 111 -2.43 -56.09 76.35
C GLU A 111 -1.38 -56.16 75.23
#